data_AF-A0A968HGB7-F1
#
_entry.id   AF-A0A968HGB7-F1
#
_cell.length_a   1.000
_cell.length_b   1.000
_cell.length_c   1.000
_cell.angle_alpha   90.00
_cell.angle_beta   90.00
_cell.angle_gamma   90.00
#
_symmetry.space_group_name_H-M   'P 1'
#
loop_
_entity.id
_entity.type
_entity.pdbx_description
1 polymer ?
#
loop_
_entity_poly.entity_id
_entity_poly.type
_entity_poly.pdbx_seq_one_letter_code
_entity_poly.pdbx_strand_id
1 'polypeptide(L)'
;MRKPLPLLSPWLVLSVLTLATLLLPAATPAKPDSAEDSFIPIAPSSDKAAPKSESTTSQEEIAPQPRRPIFNQDYQQVIDQTIQMVSNSQAQRLAQQFGLNILNLTWEDTGRYKNSAVGPNISDMTIQVQHRDPRSQAYQLHLMPVIRHPNFADKTADIRLDRFFLKVGNEKGTPLRKVALKDILQNPRQYLHQPNSWAGRQTSLLAERDTHALVSAQASFLPIPQKGKAEFNPVLFNYQSYTGDPAVLTILATREGTSMTVIDNQRDAFAAGQTWGQRLFFNRDGERASLTGERASDFVSSGESSPSNSSAEIEKRGLNMVLLIQVPLKQKRPMLEMEAADAAPVPSAAPSTKARSSDVEAAVIGHGEVEGPFTEIDNLAIERDPQYPIRVTVQFYKATSNGEVSSADMKHIHDQIARVYDDADYVGSLVVEGETGRPTEHDGPKQEPPNWWQEFWKRHRSNTGQSPEDVWELFSRLLVQMWTVSRTS
;
A
#
# COMPACT_ATOMS: atom_id res chain seq x y z
N MET A 1 -40.60 -22.79 26.39
CA MET A 1 -40.41 -22.88 24.92
C MET A 1 -39.87 -21.55 24.43
N ARG A 2 -38.81 -21.53 23.61
CA ARG A 2 -38.25 -20.30 23.01
C ARG A 2 -38.76 -20.17 21.58
N LYS A 3 -39.15 -18.95 21.15
CA LYS A 3 -39.39 -18.65 19.73
C LYS A 3 -38.02 -18.49 19.02
N PRO A 4 -37.89 -18.87 17.73
CA PRO A 4 -36.66 -18.59 16.98
C PRO A 4 -36.49 -17.09 16.75
N LEU A 5 -35.23 -16.63 16.67
CA LEU A 5 -34.93 -15.33 16.07
C LEU A 5 -35.11 -15.44 14.54
N PRO A 6 -35.43 -14.35 13.83
CA PRO A 6 -35.44 -14.36 12.38
C PRO A 6 -34.02 -14.57 11.83
N LEU A 7 -33.91 -15.35 10.75
CA LEU A 7 -32.69 -15.44 9.96
C LEU A 7 -32.49 -14.09 9.23
N LEU A 8 -31.39 -13.40 9.54
CA LEU A 8 -30.96 -12.24 8.77
C LEU A 8 -30.47 -12.71 7.39
N SER A 9 -30.84 -11.98 6.33
CA SER A 9 -30.46 -12.31 4.96
C SER A 9 -28.99 -11.94 4.68
N PRO A 10 -28.23 -12.77 3.94
CA PRO A 10 -26.80 -12.52 3.69
C PRO A 10 -26.52 -11.25 2.89
N TRP A 11 -27.51 -10.74 2.15
CA TRP A 11 -27.43 -9.51 1.35
C TRP A 11 -27.14 -8.23 2.14
N LEU A 12 -27.39 -8.20 3.46
CA LEU A 12 -27.40 -6.97 4.26
C LEU A 12 -26.09 -6.67 5.01
N VAL A 13 -25.09 -7.56 4.91
CA VAL A 13 -23.92 -7.53 5.82
C VAL A 13 -22.70 -6.81 5.25
N LEU A 14 -22.45 -6.87 3.93
CA LEU A 14 -21.24 -6.24 3.37
C LEU A 14 -21.32 -4.70 3.34
N SER A 15 -22.52 -4.12 3.29
CA SER A 15 -22.72 -2.67 3.48
C SER A 15 -22.17 -2.18 4.81
N VAL A 16 -22.16 -3.02 5.87
CA VAL A 16 -21.61 -2.65 7.18
C VAL A 16 -20.10 -2.37 7.12
N LEU A 17 -19.38 -3.06 6.23
CA LEU A 17 -17.95 -2.89 6.01
C LEU A 17 -17.60 -1.55 5.33
N THR A 18 -18.52 -0.99 4.55
CA THR A 18 -18.34 0.31 3.89
C THR A 18 -18.80 1.49 4.76
N LEU A 19 -19.69 1.22 5.71
CA LEU A 19 -20.33 2.20 6.60
C LEU A 19 -19.49 2.61 7.84
N ALA A 20 -18.49 1.82 8.25
CA ALA A 20 -17.78 2.00 9.51
C ALA A 20 -16.90 3.27 9.62
N THR A 21 -16.93 4.18 8.65
CA THR A 21 -16.13 5.43 8.62
C THR A 21 -16.93 6.71 8.37
N LEU A 22 -18.24 6.64 8.15
CA LEU A 22 -19.09 7.80 7.85
C LEU A 22 -19.85 8.30 9.09
N LEU A 23 -19.28 9.28 9.81
CA LEU A 23 -20.04 10.26 10.61
C LEU A 23 -19.14 11.37 11.19
N LEU A 24 -19.23 12.57 10.61
CA LEU A 24 -19.25 13.91 11.25
C LEU A 24 -19.23 15.00 10.13
N PRO A 25 -19.80 16.20 10.35
CA PRO A 25 -19.99 17.18 9.28
C PRO A 25 -18.71 17.98 8.97
N ALA A 26 -18.54 18.35 7.70
CA ALA A 26 -17.45 19.23 7.27
C ALA A 26 -17.65 20.66 7.77
N ALA A 27 -16.62 21.25 8.37
CA ALA A 27 -16.55 22.68 8.63
C ALA A 27 -16.00 23.42 7.38
N THR A 28 -16.56 24.58 7.06
CA THR A 28 -16.14 25.38 5.90
C THR A 28 -14.79 26.06 6.16
N PRO A 29 -13.76 25.85 5.30
CA PRO A 29 -12.49 26.56 5.43
C PRO A 29 -12.61 28.00 4.93
N ALA A 30 -12.03 28.95 5.67
CA ALA A 30 -11.84 30.31 5.21
C ALA A 30 -10.56 30.43 4.37
N LYS A 31 -10.57 31.32 3.37
CA LYS A 31 -9.48 31.54 2.41
C LYS A 31 -8.47 32.58 2.92
N PRO A 32 -7.15 32.31 2.88
CA PRO A 32 -6.11 33.33 2.79
C PRO A 32 -5.59 33.48 1.34
N ASP A 33 -4.99 34.62 1.04
CA ASP A 33 -4.52 35.01 -0.30
C ASP A 33 -2.99 35.15 -0.37
N SER A 34 -2.49 35.40 -1.60
CA SER A 34 -1.11 35.73 -2.00
C SER A 34 -0.05 34.62 -1.90
N ALA A 35 0.68 34.47 -3.00
CA ALA A 35 1.84 33.59 -3.17
C ALA A 35 3.13 34.41 -3.27
N GLU A 36 4.27 33.76 -3.04
CA GLU A 36 5.57 34.16 -3.60
C GLU A 36 6.25 32.92 -4.22
N ASP A 37 6.75 33.05 -5.45
CA ASP A 37 7.39 31.97 -6.19
C ASP A 37 8.79 31.63 -5.66
N SER A 38 9.07 30.33 -5.45
CA SER A 38 10.44 29.81 -5.54
C SER A 38 10.46 28.32 -5.87
N PHE A 39 11.51 27.87 -6.59
CA PHE A 39 11.50 26.65 -7.40
C PHE A 39 12.35 25.49 -6.83
N ILE A 40 12.02 24.28 -7.30
CA ILE A 40 12.53 22.96 -6.92
C ILE A 40 14.06 22.84 -7.11
N PRO A 41 14.78 22.13 -6.20
CA PRO A 41 15.48 20.94 -6.67
C PRO A 41 15.20 19.67 -5.83
N ILE A 42 14.99 18.56 -6.53
CA ILE A 42 15.10 17.20 -5.99
C ILE A 42 16.56 16.94 -5.54
N ALA A 43 16.73 16.09 -4.52
CA ALA A 43 17.96 15.77 -3.78
C ALA A 43 19.30 15.72 -4.59
N PRO A 44 20.45 16.06 -3.94
CA PRO A 44 21.57 16.77 -4.56
C PRO A 44 22.52 15.97 -5.49
N SER A 45 23.47 16.72 -6.08
CA SER A 45 24.46 16.31 -7.08
C SER A 45 25.45 15.22 -6.62
N SER A 46 25.83 14.35 -7.55
CA SER A 46 26.87 13.33 -7.36
C SER A 46 28.25 13.81 -7.80
N ASP A 47 29.20 13.88 -6.87
CA ASP A 47 30.62 14.04 -7.17
C ASP A 47 31.29 12.72 -7.59
N LYS A 48 32.36 12.83 -8.38
CA LYS A 48 33.07 11.69 -8.98
C LYS A 48 34.31 11.32 -8.19
N ALA A 49 34.53 10.03 -7.96
CA ALA A 49 35.83 9.47 -7.62
C ALA A 49 36.26 8.46 -8.70
N ALA A 50 37.53 8.53 -9.12
CA ALA A 50 38.13 7.63 -10.11
C ALA A 50 38.77 6.41 -9.42
N PRO A 51 38.95 5.26 -10.12
CA PRO A 51 39.33 4.01 -9.47
C PRO A 51 40.81 3.95 -9.07
N LYS A 52 41.10 3.10 -8.08
CA LYS A 52 42.43 2.51 -7.88
C LYS A 52 42.32 1.00 -7.89
N SER A 53 43.23 0.37 -8.63
CA SER A 53 43.46 -1.07 -8.63
C SER A 53 44.44 -1.47 -7.53
N GLU A 54 44.23 -2.62 -6.89
CA GLU A 54 45.33 -3.51 -6.49
C GLU A 54 44.83 -4.95 -6.29
N SER A 55 45.76 -5.89 -6.19
CA SER A 55 45.52 -7.30 -6.55
C SER A 55 45.46 -8.28 -5.37
N THR A 56 44.50 -9.20 -5.46
CA THR A 56 44.46 -10.58 -4.97
C THR A 56 45.60 -11.08 -4.06
N THR A 57 45.23 -11.55 -2.86
CA THR A 57 45.70 -12.85 -2.34
C THR A 57 44.59 -13.45 -1.47
N SER A 58 44.38 -14.76 -1.57
CA SER A 58 43.23 -15.48 -0.98
C SER A 58 43.56 -16.17 0.34
N GLN A 59 42.68 -16.03 1.34
CA GLN A 59 42.47 -17.02 2.40
C GLN A 59 40.96 -17.14 2.67
N GLU A 60 40.45 -18.37 2.78
CA GLU A 60 39.06 -18.65 3.12
C GLU A 60 38.87 -18.56 4.64
N GLU A 61 38.64 -17.35 5.14
CA GLU A 61 38.14 -17.16 6.50
C GLU A 61 36.61 -17.30 6.49
N ILE A 62 36.09 -18.34 7.17
CA ILE A 62 34.65 -18.63 7.21
C ILE A 62 33.97 -17.54 8.04
N ALA A 63 33.46 -16.52 7.35
CA ALA A 63 32.80 -15.37 7.96
C ALA A 63 31.65 -15.83 8.89
N PRO A 64 31.57 -15.33 10.14
CA PRO A 64 30.51 -15.70 11.05
C PRO A 64 29.16 -15.20 10.52
N GLN A 65 28.28 -16.15 10.21
CA GLN A 65 26.92 -15.89 9.72
C GLN A 65 26.23 -14.79 10.55
N PRO A 66 25.79 -13.66 9.94
CA PRO A 66 25.08 -12.62 10.65
C PRO A 66 23.79 -13.22 11.23
N ARG A 67 23.62 -13.09 12.55
CA ARG A 67 22.52 -13.74 13.26
C ARG A 67 21.20 -13.13 12.82
N ARG A 68 20.27 -13.99 12.34
CA ARG A 68 18.85 -13.64 12.20
C ARG A 68 18.34 -13.00 13.51
N PRO A 69 17.43 -12.02 13.45
CA PRO A 69 16.95 -11.33 14.65
C PRO A 69 16.45 -12.34 15.71
N ILE A 70 16.91 -12.17 16.95
CA ILE A 70 16.45 -12.99 18.07
C ILE A 70 15.11 -12.39 18.52
N PHE A 71 14.03 -12.90 17.94
CA PHE A 71 12.66 -12.48 18.20
C PHE A 71 12.23 -12.86 19.63
N ASN A 72 12.57 -12.00 20.59
CA ASN A 72 12.11 -12.08 21.98
C ASN A 72 10.62 -11.72 22.11
N GLN A 73 10.07 -11.98 23.30
CA GLN A 73 8.72 -11.55 23.69
C GLN A 73 8.53 -10.02 23.56
N ASP A 74 9.63 -9.26 23.67
CA ASP A 74 9.70 -7.82 23.45
C ASP A 74 9.16 -7.40 22.07
N TYR A 75 9.42 -8.18 21.00
CA TYR A 75 8.98 -7.85 19.64
C TYR A 75 7.47 -8.09 19.43
N GLN A 76 6.91 -9.14 20.03
CA GLN A 76 5.45 -9.34 20.04
C GLN A 76 4.77 -8.16 20.74
N GLN A 77 5.31 -7.68 21.85
CA GLN A 77 4.76 -6.51 22.55
C GLN A 77 4.78 -5.25 21.67
N VAL A 78 5.85 -5.02 20.89
CA VAL A 78 5.93 -3.89 19.94
C VAL A 78 4.87 -4.02 18.83
N ILE A 79 4.67 -5.22 18.28
CA ILE A 79 3.59 -5.50 17.31
C ILE A 79 2.22 -5.22 17.93
N ASP A 80 1.94 -5.81 19.10
CA ASP A 80 0.64 -5.71 19.79
C ASP A 80 0.29 -4.24 20.11
N GLN A 81 1.30 -3.43 20.49
CA GLN A 81 1.14 -2.01 20.73
C GLN A 81 0.92 -1.21 19.44
N THR A 82 1.62 -1.57 18.36
CA THR A 82 1.47 -0.91 17.05
C THR A 82 0.08 -1.16 16.45
N ILE A 83 -0.42 -2.41 16.43
CA ILE A 83 -1.74 -2.72 15.86
C ILE A 83 -2.91 -2.07 16.65
N GLN A 84 -2.72 -1.79 17.93
CA GLN A 84 -3.70 -1.09 18.77
C GLN A 84 -3.93 0.38 18.35
N MET A 85 -3.08 0.98 17.51
CA MET A 85 -3.26 2.37 17.04
C MET A 85 -4.59 2.61 16.32
N VAL A 86 -5.16 1.59 15.65
CA VAL A 86 -6.43 1.70 14.94
C VAL A 86 -7.64 1.80 15.90
N SER A 87 -7.56 1.19 17.08
CA SER A 87 -8.59 1.30 18.13
C SER A 87 -8.25 2.33 19.21
N ASN A 88 -7.00 2.83 19.25
CA ASN A 88 -6.57 3.86 20.19
C ASN A 88 -7.30 5.19 19.93
N SER A 89 -8.30 5.48 20.76
CA SER A 89 -9.11 6.69 20.65
C SER A 89 -8.31 8.01 20.70
N GLN A 90 -7.11 8.04 21.32
CA GLN A 90 -6.26 9.23 21.29
C GLN A 90 -5.57 9.38 19.93
N ALA A 91 -4.99 8.31 19.40
CA ALA A 91 -4.37 8.31 18.08
C ALA A 91 -5.40 8.73 17.00
N GLN A 92 -6.61 8.17 17.05
CA GLN A 92 -7.71 8.56 16.16
C GLN A 92 -8.13 10.03 16.33
N ARG A 93 -8.32 10.54 17.56
CA ARG A 93 -8.65 11.96 17.78
C ARG A 93 -7.56 12.91 17.24
N LEU A 94 -6.29 12.54 17.37
CA LEU A 94 -5.18 13.35 16.87
C LEU A 94 -5.08 13.31 15.33
N ALA A 95 -5.35 12.17 14.69
CA ALA A 95 -5.44 12.09 13.23
C ALA A 95 -6.64 12.91 12.69
N GLN A 96 -7.79 12.83 13.36
CA GLN A 96 -9.02 13.54 12.98
C GLN A 96 -8.88 15.07 13.03
N GLN A 97 -8.03 15.61 13.91
CA GLN A 97 -7.68 17.06 13.93
C GLN A 97 -7.08 17.55 12.60
N PHE A 98 -6.51 16.64 11.80
CA PHE A 98 -5.87 16.91 10.51
C PHE A 98 -6.67 16.39 9.30
N GLY A 99 -7.92 15.94 9.50
CA GLY A 99 -8.73 15.33 8.45
C GLY A 99 -8.18 13.97 7.97
N LEU A 100 -7.54 13.23 8.87
CA LEU A 100 -6.95 11.91 8.63
C LEU A 100 -7.61 10.85 9.51
N ASN A 101 -7.67 9.61 9.03
CA ASN A 101 -8.09 8.42 9.77
C ASN A 101 -6.89 7.46 9.91
N ILE A 102 -6.87 6.64 10.97
CA ILE A 102 -5.97 5.49 11.09
C ILE A 102 -6.75 4.20 10.83
N LEU A 103 -6.26 3.30 9.98
CA LEU A 103 -6.97 2.11 9.51
C LEU A 103 -6.01 1.00 9.04
N ASN A 104 -6.50 -0.25 9.01
CA ASN A 104 -5.71 -1.42 8.57
C ASN A 104 -5.94 -1.83 7.11
N LEU A 105 -6.95 -1.26 6.43
CA LEU A 105 -7.34 -1.61 5.06
C LEU A 105 -7.67 -0.35 4.26
N THR A 106 -6.81 -0.01 3.32
CA THR A 106 -6.87 1.20 2.48
C THR A 106 -7.47 0.87 1.12
N TRP A 107 -8.30 1.76 0.57
CA TRP A 107 -8.84 1.62 -0.78
C TRP A 107 -8.00 2.42 -1.78
N GLU A 108 -7.54 1.74 -2.84
CA GLU A 108 -6.76 2.32 -3.92
C GLU A 108 -7.50 2.18 -5.26
N ASP A 109 -8.34 3.18 -5.52
CA ASP A 109 -9.29 3.18 -6.63
C ASP A 109 -8.69 3.74 -7.93
N THR A 110 -9.25 3.25 -9.03
CA THR A 110 -9.20 3.93 -10.33
C THR A 110 -10.59 4.14 -10.94
N GLY A 111 -11.59 3.30 -10.60
CA GLY A 111 -12.92 3.29 -11.24
C GLY A 111 -14.14 3.29 -10.30
N ARG A 112 -14.03 3.73 -9.04
CA ARG A 112 -15.18 3.73 -8.10
C ARG A 112 -16.33 4.63 -8.59
N TYR A 113 -17.57 4.17 -8.41
CA TYR A 113 -18.76 4.96 -8.72
C TYR A 113 -18.96 6.13 -7.76
N LYS A 114 -19.65 7.18 -8.23
CA LYS A 114 -19.90 8.41 -7.49
C LYS A 114 -20.74 8.16 -6.25
N ASN A 115 -20.27 8.66 -5.10
CA ASN A 115 -20.87 8.47 -3.77
C ASN A 115 -21.11 7.00 -3.36
N SER A 116 -20.45 6.05 -4.02
CA SER A 116 -20.45 4.63 -3.66
C SER A 116 -19.17 4.28 -2.88
N ALA A 117 -19.11 3.04 -2.40
CA ALA A 117 -17.90 2.38 -1.92
C ALA A 117 -17.43 1.25 -2.85
N VAL A 118 -18.07 1.06 -4.02
CA VAL A 118 -17.73 0.04 -5.03
C VAL A 118 -17.64 0.62 -6.44
N GLY A 119 -17.11 -0.19 -7.35
CA GLY A 119 -16.95 0.11 -8.76
C GLY A 119 -15.86 -0.74 -9.41
N PRO A 120 -15.68 -0.63 -10.72
CA PRO A 120 -14.58 -1.29 -11.43
C PRO A 120 -13.21 -0.84 -10.92
N ASN A 121 -12.24 -1.75 -11.06
CA ASN A 121 -10.81 -1.55 -10.82
C ASN A 121 -10.48 -0.82 -9.49
N ILE A 122 -11.00 -1.41 -8.41
CA ILE A 122 -10.69 -1.08 -7.02
C ILE A 122 -9.81 -2.19 -6.44
N SER A 123 -8.82 -1.80 -5.65
CA SER A 123 -8.01 -2.71 -4.85
C SER A 123 -8.03 -2.35 -3.37
N ASP A 124 -8.13 -3.37 -2.51
CA ASP A 124 -7.76 -3.27 -1.09
C ASP A 124 -6.24 -3.34 -0.99
N MET A 125 -5.63 -2.37 -0.31
CA MET A 125 -4.22 -2.39 0.07
C MET A 125 -4.09 -2.48 1.60
N THR A 126 -3.16 -3.30 2.06
CA THR A 126 -2.75 -3.42 3.47
C THR A 126 -1.22 -3.47 3.56
N ILE A 127 -0.66 -3.12 4.71
CA ILE A 127 0.75 -3.39 5.04
C ILE A 127 0.75 -4.53 6.07
N GLN A 128 1.54 -5.59 5.85
CA GLN A 128 1.49 -6.79 6.68
C GLN A 128 2.88 -7.20 7.18
N VAL A 129 2.96 -7.53 8.47
CA VAL A 129 4.14 -8.08 9.13
C VAL A 129 3.84 -9.51 9.54
N GLN A 130 4.73 -10.44 9.19
CA GLN A 130 4.73 -11.80 9.70
C GLN A 130 5.64 -11.90 10.92
N HIS A 131 5.17 -12.55 11.98
CA HIS A 131 5.96 -12.85 13.17
C HIS A 131 5.90 -14.35 13.48
N ARG A 132 6.99 -14.92 13.97
CA ARG A 132 7.03 -16.32 14.42
C ARG A 132 6.99 -16.35 15.94
N ASP A 133 5.86 -16.78 16.50
CA ASP A 133 5.71 -16.86 17.96
C ASP A 133 6.79 -17.80 18.54
N PRO A 134 7.67 -17.31 19.44
CA PRO A 134 8.74 -18.11 20.00
C PRO A 134 8.23 -19.30 20.84
N ARG A 135 6.98 -19.26 21.33
CA ARG A 135 6.38 -20.32 22.15
C ARG A 135 5.77 -21.44 21.29
N SER A 136 4.83 -21.13 20.39
CA SER A 136 4.19 -22.12 19.52
C SER A 136 5.00 -22.49 18.28
N GLN A 137 6.03 -21.71 17.94
CA GLN A 137 6.83 -21.82 16.69
C GLN A 137 6.03 -21.61 15.39
N ALA A 138 4.74 -21.29 15.49
CA ALA A 138 3.85 -20.96 14.39
C ALA A 138 4.02 -19.51 13.93
N TYR A 139 3.65 -19.24 12.68
CA TYR A 139 3.61 -17.88 12.15
C TYR A 139 2.25 -17.23 12.40
N GLN A 140 2.30 -16.01 12.94
CA GLN A 140 1.20 -15.07 13.04
C GLN A 140 1.37 -13.95 12.00
N LEU A 141 0.29 -13.23 11.73
CA LEU A 141 0.20 -12.21 10.69
C LEU A 141 -0.52 -10.99 11.27
N HIS A 142 0.04 -9.81 11.06
CA HIS A 142 -0.45 -8.58 11.67
C HIS A 142 -0.58 -7.48 10.61
N LEU A 143 -1.78 -6.90 10.51
CA LEU A 143 -2.03 -5.73 9.66
C LEU A 143 -1.48 -4.49 10.37
N MET A 144 -0.60 -3.75 9.69
CA MET A 144 0.02 -2.54 10.23
C MET A 144 -0.87 -1.31 9.99
N PRO A 145 -1.00 -0.40 10.97
CA PRO A 145 -1.83 0.79 10.81
C PRO A 145 -1.31 1.67 9.67
N VAL A 146 -2.25 2.20 8.89
CA VAL A 146 -2.02 3.22 7.86
C VAL A 146 -2.84 4.46 8.20
N ILE A 147 -2.22 5.64 8.10
CA ILE A 147 -2.87 6.93 8.27
C ILE A 147 -2.95 7.68 6.93
N ARG A 148 -4.16 8.14 6.59
CA ARG A 148 -4.50 8.79 5.32
C ARG A 148 -5.79 9.62 5.41
N HIS A 149 -6.13 10.34 4.34
CA HIS A 149 -7.47 10.88 4.16
C HIS A 149 -8.53 9.76 4.01
N PRO A 150 -9.79 9.96 4.45
CA PRO A 150 -10.80 8.91 4.52
C PRO A 150 -11.02 8.13 3.21
N ASN A 151 -11.00 6.79 3.29
CA ASN A 151 -11.18 5.87 2.16
C ASN A 151 -12.38 6.19 1.27
N PHE A 152 -13.54 6.53 1.87
CA PHE A 152 -14.77 6.84 1.12
C PHE A 152 -14.61 8.08 0.22
N ALA A 153 -13.90 9.10 0.69
CA ALA A 153 -13.71 10.34 -0.05
C ALA A 153 -12.59 10.26 -1.10
N ASP A 154 -11.64 9.31 -0.97
CA ASP A 154 -10.43 9.17 -1.80
C ASP A 154 -9.88 10.49 -2.38
N LYS A 155 -9.35 11.34 -1.49
CA LYS A 155 -8.74 12.61 -1.89
C LYS A 155 -7.48 12.30 -2.70
N THR A 156 -7.47 12.75 -3.96
CA THR A 156 -6.40 12.48 -4.93
C THR A 156 -5.81 13.75 -5.51
N ALA A 157 -4.62 13.61 -6.09
CA ALA A 157 -3.93 14.58 -6.91
C ALA A 157 -3.76 14.05 -8.34
N ASP A 158 -3.64 14.94 -9.32
CA ASP A 158 -3.20 14.59 -10.67
C ASP A 158 -1.79 15.12 -10.92
N ILE A 159 -0.85 14.22 -11.23
CA ILE A 159 0.57 14.57 -11.42
C ILE A 159 1.07 13.93 -12.71
N ARG A 160 1.73 14.71 -13.56
CA ARG A 160 2.24 14.25 -14.87
C ARG A 160 3.19 13.06 -14.75
N LEU A 161 3.04 12.05 -15.62
CA LEU A 161 3.81 10.78 -15.54
C LEU A 161 5.33 10.93 -15.74
N ASP A 162 5.78 12.06 -16.26
CA ASP A 162 7.19 12.44 -16.44
C ASP A 162 7.77 13.25 -15.26
N ARG A 163 6.97 13.62 -14.24
CA ARG A 163 7.47 14.13 -12.95
C ARG A 163 7.94 12.99 -12.01
N PHE A 164 7.51 11.75 -12.24
CA PHE A 164 7.87 10.58 -11.41
C PHE A 164 9.17 9.92 -11.90
N PHE A 165 10.26 10.06 -11.13
CA PHE A 165 11.54 9.42 -11.43
C PHE A 165 11.79 8.21 -10.54
N LEU A 166 11.71 7.01 -11.13
CA LEU A 166 11.96 5.74 -10.46
C LEU A 166 13.42 5.30 -10.65
N LYS A 167 13.91 4.42 -9.77
CA LYS A 167 15.20 3.74 -9.94
C LYS A 167 15.00 2.37 -10.57
N VAL A 168 15.81 2.05 -11.58
CA VAL A 168 15.80 0.75 -12.27
C VAL A 168 17.23 0.23 -12.44
N GLY A 169 17.37 -1.06 -12.72
CA GLY A 169 18.63 -1.80 -12.91
C GLY A 169 18.73 -3.02 -12.00
N ASN A 170 17.97 -3.04 -10.91
CA ASN A 170 17.87 -4.14 -9.94
C ASN A 170 17.35 -5.44 -10.57
N GLU A 171 16.51 -5.35 -11.61
CA GLU A 171 15.99 -6.47 -12.40
C GLU A 171 17.05 -7.17 -13.29
N LYS A 172 18.29 -6.66 -13.30
CA LYS A 172 19.47 -7.21 -13.99
C LYS A 172 20.73 -7.26 -13.11
N GLY A 173 20.61 -6.98 -11.81
CA GLY A 173 21.76 -6.78 -10.92
C GLY A 173 22.69 -5.60 -11.32
N THR A 174 22.20 -4.67 -12.13
CA THR A 174 22.99 -3.55 -12.71
C THR A 174 22.93 -2.27 -11.87
N PRO A 175 23.92 -1.36 -12.01
CA PRO A 175 23.94 -0.09 -11.29
C PRO A 175 22.69 0.77 -11.53
N LEU A 176 22.09 1.26 -10.44
CA LEU A 176 20.79 1.92 -10.49
C LEU A 176 20.81 3.26 -11.24
N ARG A 177 19.90 3.41 -12.20
CA ARG A 177 19.68 4.64 -12.98
C ARG A 177 18.28 5.22 -12.71
N LYS A 178 18.15 6.55 -12.78
CA LYS A 178 16.85 7.25 -12.72
C LYS A 178 16.17 7.20 -14.10
N VAL A 179 14.87 6.90 -14.14
CA VAL A 179 14.04 6.82 -15.36
C VAL A 179 12.63 7.34 -15.05
N ALA A 180 11.97 8.00 -16.01
CA ALA A 180 10.59 8.46 -15.77
C ALA A 180 9.60 7.28 -15.79
N LEU A 181 8.55 7.32 -14.96
CA LEU A 181 7.46 6.33 -14.99
C LEU A 181 6.85 6.21 -16.39
N LYS A 182 6.71 7.33 -17.10
CA LYS A 182 6.28 7.35 -18.52
C LYS A 182 7.14 6.45 -19.42
N ASP A 183 8.47 6.49 -19.29
CA ASP A 183 9.39 5.71 -20.13
C ASP A 183 9.32 4.20 -19.81
N ILE A 184 9.11 3.87 -18.53
CA ILE A 184 8.92 2.51 -18.03
C ILE A 184 7.62 1.93 -18.57
N LEU A 185 6.52 2.68 -18.49
CA LEU A 185 5.23 2.30 -19.06
C LEU A 185 5.28 2.20 -20.59
N GLN A 186 6.04 3.07 -21.27
CA GLN A 186 6.15 3.03 -22.73
C GLN A 186 7.02 1.86 -23.24
N ASN A 187 7.99 1.39 -22.45
CA ASN A 187 8.90 0.31 -22.83
C ASN A 187 9.11 -0.77 -21.73
N PRO A 188 8.07 -1.40 -21.14
CA PRO A 188 8.21 -2.21 -19.93
C PRO A 188 9.23 -3.35 -20.04
N ARG A 189 9.37 -3.92 -21.24
CA ARG A 189 10.31 -5.02 -21.55
C ARG A 189 11.78 -4.69 -21.29
N GLN A 190 12.16 -3.41 -21.22
CA GLN A 190 13.53 -3.00 -20.87
C GLN A 190 13.81 -3.06 -19.36
N TYR A 191 12.76 -3.25 -18.55
CA TYR A 191 12.77 -3.18 -17.08
C TYR A 191 12.16 -4.46 -16.45
N LEU A 192 12.25 -5.58 -17.18
CA LEU A 192 11.85 -6.93 -16.73
C LEU A 192 13.09 -7.83 -16.66
N HIS A 193 13.20 -8.63 -15.61
CA HIS A 193 14.20 -9.70 -15.52
C HIS A 193 13.98 -10.74 -16.64
N GLN A 194 12.73 -11.05 -16.98
CA GLN A 194 12.34 -11.93 -18.09
C GLN A 194 11.48 -11.18 -19.14
N PRO A 195 12.08 -10.40 -20.08
CA PRO A 195 11.34 -9.62 -21.07
C PRO A 195 10.38 -10.41 -21.98
N ASN A 196 10.61 -11.74 -22.07
CA ASN A 196 9.78 -12.68 -22.82
C ASN A 196 8.57 -13.21 -22.02
N SER A 197 8.50 -12.99 -20.71
CA SER A 197 7.37 -13.42 -19.86
C SER A 197 6.12 -12.55 -20.03
N TRP A 198 6.15 -11.55 -20.91
CA TRP A 198 4.97 -10.84 -21.38
C TRP A 198 4.66 -11.31 -22.80
N ALA A 199 3.67 -12.18 -22.94
CA ALA A 199 3.30 -12.74 -24.24
C ALA A 199 2.51 -11.75 -25.10
N GLY A 200 2.06 -12.20 -26.27
CA GLY A 200 1.27 -11.38 -27.19
C GLY A 200 2.10 -10.40 -28.02
N ARG A 201 1.44 -9.40 -28.60
CA ARG A 201 2.06 -8.42 -29.53
C ARG A 201 2.24 -7.02 -28.92
N GLN A 202 1.74 -6.78 -27.71
CA GLN A 202 1.82 -5.48 -27.08
C GLN A 202 3.24 -5.16 -26.60
N THR A 203 3.66 -3.91 -26.80
CA THR A 203 5.02 -3.42 -26.47
C THR A 203 5.02 -2.29 -25.43
N SER A 204 3.86 -1.66 -25.21
CA SER A 204 3.65 -0.51 -24.32
C SER A 204 2.50 -0.80 -23.35
N LEU A 205 2.61 -0.26 -22.13
CA LEU A 205 1.54 -0.10 -21.14
C LEU A 205 1.11 1.38 -21.00
N LEU A 206 1.62 2.28 -21.84
CA LEU A 206 1.19 3.67 -21.93
C LEU A 206 0.12 3.83 -23.03
N ALA A 207 -1.05 4.37 -22.68
CA ALA A 207 -2.13 4.74 -23.60
C ALA A 207 -2.12 6.24 -23.93
N GLU A 208 -2.84 6.68 -24.96
CA GLU A 208 -2.85 8.09 -25.41
C GLU A 208 -3.37 9.07 -24.34
N ARG A 209 -4.28 8.61 -23.47
CA ARG A 209 -4.79 9.40 -22.32
C ARG A 209 -3.78 9.59 -21.19
N ASP A 210 -2.72 8.77 -21.14
CA ASP A 210 -1.83 8.62 -19.98
C ASP A 210 -0.85 9.81 -19.92
N THR A 211 -1.40 10.95 -19.51
CA THR A 211 -0.70 12.22 -19.29
C THR A 211 -0.32 12.39 -17.82
N HIS A 212 -1.23 12.00 -16.92
CA HIS A 212 -1.10 12.10 -15.46
C HIS A 212 -1.37 10.75 -14.80
N ALA A 213 -0.75 10.51 -13.64
CA ALA A 213 -1.22 9.51 -12.69
C ALA A 213 -2.31 10.10 -11.79
N LEU A 214 -3.22 9.25 -11.34
CA LEU A 214 -4.09 9.50 -10.19
C LEU A 214 -3.29 9.19 -8.92
N VAL A 215 -3.10 10.17 -8.05
CA VAL A 215 -2.15 10.07 -6.93
C VAL A 215 -2.85 10.14 -5.59
N SER A 216 -2.47 9.26 -4.65
CA SER A 216 -2.83 9.34 -3.23
C SER A 216 -1.57 9.34 -2.37
N ALA A 217 -1.67 9.79 -1.11
CA ALA A 217 -0.57 9.77 -0.15
C ALA A 217 -1.01 9.30 1.24
N GLN A 218 -0.20 8.45 1.85
CA GLN A 218 -0.46 7.83 3.15
C GLN A 218 0.84 7.44 3.86
N ALA A 219 0.77 7.24 5.18
CA ALA A 219 1.92 6.77 5.99
C ALA A 219 1.54 5.52 6.79
N SER A 220 2.46 4.56 6.97
CA SER A 220 2.22 3.34 7.75
C SER A 220 3.21 3.22 8.91
N PHE A 221 2.74 2.70 10.04
CA PHE A 221 3.53 2.50 11.25
C PHE A 221 4.07 1.07 11.29
N LEU A 222 5.39 0.93 11.18
CA LEU A 222 6.11 -0.34 11.29
C LEU A 222 6.56 -0.61 12.74
N PRO A 223 6.46 -1.87 13.22
CA PRO A 223 6.64 -2.23 14.61
C PRO A 223 8.12 -2.46 14.92
N ILE A 224 8.97 -1.44 14.71
CA ILE A 224 10.42 -1.54 14.79
C ILE A 224 10.89 -1.24 16.23
N PRO A 225 11.50 -2.22 16.95
CA PRO A 225 12.05 -2.00 18.28
C PRO A 225 13.09 -0.87 18.34
N GLN A 226 13.55 -0.54 19.54
CA GLN A 226 14.62 0.45 19.75
C GLN A 226 15.97 0.08 19.11
N LYS A 227 16.11 -1.13 18.54
CA LYS A 227 17.20 -1.55 17.64
C LYS A 227 16.72 -2.57 16.62
N GLY A 228 17.22 -2.47 15.38
CA GLY A 228 17.07 -3.49 14.34
C GLY A 228 16.02 -3.16 13.29
N LYS A 229 15.54 -4.21 12.59
CA LYS A 229 14.66 -4.07 11.42
C LYS A 229 13.39 -4.90 11.56
N ALA A 230 12.27 -4.40 11.03
CA ALA A 230 11.06 -5.18 10.79
C ALA A 230 11.00 -5.63 9.32
N GLU A 231 10.57 -6.86 9.07
CA GLU A 231 10.30 -7.40 7.73
C GLU A 231 8.80 -7.34 7.44
N PHE A 232 8.42 -6.87 6.25
CA PHE A 232 7.03 -6.61 5.90
C PHE A 232 6.78 -6.71 4.38
N ASN A 233 5.51 -6.85 4.00
CA ASN A 233 5.06 -6.71 2.62
C ASN A 233 3.88 -5.73 2.54
N PRO A 234 3.85 -4.84 1.54
CA PRO A 234 2.59 -4.37 0.98
C PRO A 234 1.83 -5.57 0.41
N VAL A 235 0.53 -5.64 0.67
CA VAL A 235 -0.35 -6.72 0.19
C VAL A 235 -1.56 -6.08 -0.48
N LEU A 236 -1.82 -6.51 -1.71
CA LEU A 236 -2.87 -5.96 -2.56
C LEU A 236 -3.86 -7.06 -2.96
N PHE A 237 -5.15 -6.83 -2.73
CA PHE A 237 -6.24 -7.64 -3.27
C PHE A 237 -7.02 -6.80 -4.28
N ASN A 238 -7.09 -7.23 -5.54
CA ASN A 238 -7.88 -6.54 -6.56
C ASN A 238 -9.15 -7.33 -6.89
N TYR A 239 -10.33 -6.75 -6.64
CA TYR A 239 -11.63 -7.44 -6.72
C TYR A 239 -11.99 -8.01 -8.11
N GLN A 240 -11.35 -7.51 -9.18
CA GLN A 240 -11.57 -8.01 -10.53
C GLN A 240 -10.60 -9.12 -10.92
N SER A 241 -9.38 -9.11 -10.37
CA SER A 241 -8.26 -9.95 -10.81
C SER A 241 -8.38 -11.42 -10.40
N TYR A 242 -7.87 -12.31 -11.25
CA TYR A 242 -7.77 -13.74 -10.97
C TYR A 242 -6.70 -14.39 -11.86
N THR A 243 -6.30 -15.62 -11.52
CA THR A 243 -5.24 -16.38 -12.21
C THR A 243 -5.48 -16.44 -13.72
N GLY A 244 -4.50 -15.95 -14.47
CA GLY A 244 -4.52 -15.90 -15.93
C GLY A 244 -5.36 -14.77 -16.55
N ASP A 245 -6.04 -13.92 -15.78
CA ASP A 245 -6.77 -12.74 -16.27
C ASP A 245 -6.68 -11.54 -15.28
N PRO A 246 -5.46 -11.03 -15.01
CA PRO A 246 -5.24 -9.92 -14.09
C PRO A 246 -5.92 -8.63 -14.59
N ALA A 247 -6.56 -7.88 -13.70
CA ALA A 247 -7.09 -6.54 -13.99
C ALA A 247 -6.11 -5.41 -13.63
N VAL A 248 -4.99 -5.75 -12.97
CA VAL A 248 -3.93 -4.82 -12.56
C VAL A 248 -2.56 -5.48 -12.69
N LEU A 249 -1.59 -4.73 -13.24
CA LEU A 249 -0.16 -4.93 -12.98
C LEU A 249 0.30 -3.88 -11.97
N THR A 250 1.10 -4.28 -10.99
CA THR A 250 1.74 -3.36 -10.05
C THR A 250 3.20 -3.10 -10.42
N ILE A 251 3.65 -1.87 -10.16
CA ILE A 251 5.06 -1.51 -10.07
C ILE A 251 5.33 -1.04 -8.64
N LEU A 252 6.10 -1.83 -7.89
CA LEU A 252 6.60 -1.48 -6.56
C LEU A 252 7.95 -0.77 -6.74
N ALA A 253 8.04 0.52 -6.41
CA ALA A 253 9.28 1.29 -6.53
C ALA A 253 9.81 1.77 -5.17
N THR A 254 11.09 1.54 -4.90
CA THR A 254 11.77 1.84 -3.63
C THR A 254 13.04 2.69 -3.87
N ARG A 255 13.77 3.05 -2.81
CA ARG A 255 15.11 3.65 -2.93
C ARG A 255 16.16 2.71 -3.57
N GLU A 256 15.83 1.44 -3.82
CA GLU A 256 16.74 0.39 -4.31
C GLU A 256 16.38 -0.15 -5.70
N GLY A 257 15.21 0.20 -6.26
CA GLY A 257 14.80 -0.32 -7.56
C GLY A 257 13.29 -0.33 -7.83
N THR A 258 12.88 -1.01 -8.90
CA THR A 258 11.49 -1.26 -9.29
C THR A 258 11.19 -2.74 -9.48
N SER A 259 10.00 -3.18 -9.10
CA SER A 259 9.56 -4.58 -9.20
C SER A 259 8.18 -4.64 -9.86
N MET A 260 8.05 -5.29 -11.01
CA MET A 260 6.80 -5.32 -11.79
C MET A 260 6.13 -6.69 -11.74
N THR A 261 4.89 -6.75 -11.25
CA THR A 261 4.14 -8.02 -11.13
C THR A 261 2.67 -7.86 -11.48
N VAL A 262 2.10 -8.85 -12.18
CA VAL A 262 0.64 -9.00 -12.29
C VAL A 262 0.02 -9.40 -10.94
N ILE A 263 -1.27 -9.08 -10.76
CA ILE A 263 -2.08 -9.49 -9.59
C ILE A 263 -3.03 -10.62 -9.98
N ASP A 264 -2.98 -11.75 -9.26
CA ASP A 264 -3.90 -12.89 -9.44
C ASP A 264 -4.67 -13.29 -8.17
N ASN A 265 -4.34 -12.68 -7.02
CA ASN A 265 -4.94 -12.94 -5.70
C ASN A 265 -4.80 -14.39 -5.17
N GLN A 266 -3.88 -15.20 -5.71
CA GLN A 266 -3.64 -16.60 -5.30
C GLN A 266 -2.19 -16.88 -4.91
N ARG A 267 -1.23 -16.31 -5.63
CA ARG A 267 0.20 -16.53 -5.42
C ARG A 267 0.74 -15.85 -4.16
N ASP A 268 1.94 -16.27 -3.77
CA ASP A 268 2.76 -15.64 -2.74
C ASP A 268 2.13 -15.49 -1.33
N ALA A 269 1.21 -16.39 -0.98
CA ALA A 269 0.63 -16.47 0.37
C ALA A 269 1.70 -16.58 1.49
N PHE A 270 1.33 -16.19 2.71
CA PHE A 270 2.22 -16.24 3.87
C PHE A 270 2.34 -17.65 4.47
N ALA A 271 3.43 -17.93 5.19
CA ALA A 271 3.57 -19.16 5.97
C ALA A 271 2.57 -19.28 7.15
N ALA A 272 1.79 -18.23 7.43
CA ALA A 272 0.68 -18.23 8.39
C ALA A 272 -0.64 -18.76 7.78
N GLY A 273 -0.73 -18.93 6.45
CA GLY A 273 -1.90 -19.42 5.74
C GLY A 273 -2.31 -18.56 4.55
N GLN A 274 -3.47 -18.87 3.97
CA GLN A 274 -4.13 -18.08 2.93
C GLN A 274 -4.47 -16.67 3.45
N THR A 275 -4.15 -15.65 2.67
CA THR A 275 -4.36 -14.23 3.01
C THR A 275 -5.31 -13.56 2.04
N TRP A 276 -6.02 -12.53 2.51
CA TRP A 276 -6.75 -11.63 1.64
C TRP A 276 -5.75 -10.73 0.90
N GLY A 277 -5.44 -11.09 -0.35
CA GLY A 277 -4.51 -10.36 -1.21
C GLY A 277 -3.15 -11.03 -1.38
N GLN A 278 -2.47 -10.59 -2.44
CA GLN A 278 -1.17 -11.05 -2.89
C GLN A 278 -0.05 -10.20 -2.28
N ARG A 279 1.01 -10.84 -1.75
CA ARG A 279 2.21 -10.14 -1.30
C ARG A 279 2.95 -9.48 -2.45
N LEU A 280 3.44 -8.26 -2.22
CA LEU A 280 4.37 -7.57 -3.11
C LEU A 280 5.79 -7.63 -2.54
N PHE A 281 6.77 -7.81 -3.42
CA PHE A 281 8.18 -8.03 -3.09
C PHE A 281 9.07 -7.11 -3.89
N PHE A 282 10.31 -6.93 -3.42
CA PHE A 282 11.39 -6.41 -4.21
C PHE A 282 11.93 -7.48 -5.17
N ASN A 283 12.17 -7.11 -6.43
CA ASN A 283 12.87 -7.93 -7.43
C ASN A 283 14.39 -7.65 -7.35
N ARG A 284 15.15 -8.67 -6.95
CA ARG A 284 16.61 -8.70 -6.89
C ARG A 284 17.12 -9.67 -7.95
N ASP A 285 17.30 -9.16 -9.17
CA ASP A 285 17.77 -9.90 -10.35
C ASP A 285 17.06 -11.26 -10.58
N GLY A 286 15.72 -11.24 -10.56
CA GLY A 286 14.89 -12.42 -10.79
C GLY A 286 14.50 -13.19 -9.52
N GLU A 287 15.10 -12.86 -8.38
CA GLU A 287 14.72 -13.39 -7.06
C GLU A 287 13.86 -12.38 -6.27
N ARG A 288 12.92 -12.87 -5.45
CA ARG A 288 12.04 -12.04 -4.63
C ARG A 288 12.60 -11.88 -3.22
N ALA A 289 12.42 -10.69 -2.64
CA ALA A 289 12.71 -10.43 -1.23
C ALA A 289 11.62 -9.54 -0.63
N SER A 290 11.18 -9.82 0.59
CA SER A 290 10.29 -8.93 1.35
C SER A 290 10.97 -7.60 1.66
N LEU A 291 10.19 -6.56 2.01
CA LEU A 291 10.75 -5.26 2.36
C LEU A 291 11.22 -5.25 3.82
N THR A 292 12.27 -4.50 4.09
CA THR A 292 12.76 -4.24 5.45
C THR A 292 12.58 -2.78 5.80
N GLY A 293 12.21 -2.51 7.06
CA GLY A 293 12.16 -1.18 7.65
C GLY A 293 13.12 -1.09 8.82
N GLU A 294 14.01 -0.11 8.80
CA GLU A 294 15.00 0.19 9.86
C GLU A 294 14.78 1.60 10.40
N ARG A 295 15.13 1.87 11.65
CA ARG A 295 15.04 3.24 12.20
C ARG A 295 16.02 4.19 11.49
N ALA A 296 15.58 5.43 11.25
CA ALA A 296 16.49 6.48 10.80
C ALA A 296 17.67 6.66 11.75
N SER A 297 17.43 6.63 13.06
CA SER A 297 18.47 6.66 14.10
C SER A 297 19.51 5.53 13.96
N ASP A 298 19.08 4.27 13.83
CA ASP A 298 19.96 3.12 13.60
C ASP A 298 20.76 3.26 12.28
N PHE A 299 20.08 3.53 11.16
CA PHE A 299 20.69 3.67 9.82
C PHE A 299 21.70 4.82 9.71
N VAL A 300 21.57 5.85 10.53
CA VAL A 300 22.54 6.95 10.61
C VAL A 300 23.74 6.54 11.46
N SER A 301 23.53 5.75 12.51
CA SER A 301 24.60 5.24 13.38
C SER A 301 25.46 4.14 12.73
N SER A 302 24.95 3.41 11.74
CA SER A 302 25.64 2.30 11.07
C SER A 302 26.78 2.73 10.14
N GLY A 303 26.86 4.01 9.77
CA GLY A 303 27.85 4.53 8.82
C GLY A 303 27.48 4.38 7.35
N GLU A 304 26.31 3.83 7.02
CA GLU A 304 25.77 3.81 5.64
C GLU A 304 25.32 5.20 5.14
N SER A 305 25.46 6.24 5.96
CA SER A 305 25.22 7.63 5.59
C SER A 305 26.19 8.60 6.27
N SER A 306 26.33 9.81 5.72
CA SER A 306 27.21 10.85 6.28
C SER A 306 26.68 11.38 7.63
N PRO A 307 27.54 11.85 8.55
CA PRO A 307 27.17 12.13 9.95
C PRO A 307 26.15 13.25 10.24
N SER A 308 25.54 13.87 9.23
CA SER A 308 24.52 14.93 9.40
C SER A 308 23.08 14.43 9.40
N ASN A 309 22.83 13.21 8.90
CA ASN A 309 21.49 12.78 8.49
C ASN A 309 20.54 12.68 9.70
N SER A 310 19.59 13.61 9.80
CA SER A 310 18.47 13.49 10.74
C SER A 310 17.30 12.73 10.12
N SER A 311 16.31 12.32 10.91
CA SER A 311 15.08 11.70 10.40
C SER A 311 14.38 12.56 9.32
N ALA A 312 14.45 13.88 9.44
CA ALA A 312 13.95 14.81 8.43
C ALA A 312 14.81 14.87 7.15
N GLU A 313 16.11 14.56 7.21
CA GLU A 313 16.94 14.41 5.99
C GLU A 313 16.68 13.07 5.29
N ILE A 314 16.45 11.99 6.06
CA ILE A 314 16.02 10.68 5.56
C ILE A 314 14.72 10.80 4.75
N GLU A 315 13.75 11.56 5.25
CA GLU A 315 12.48 11.84 4.57
C GLU A 315 12.64 12.76 3.35
N LYS A 316 13.39 13.86 3.45
CA LYS A 316 13.71 14.74 2.31
C LYS A 316 14.43 14.02 1.17
N ARG A 317 15.18 12.95 1.48
CA ARG A 317 15.85 12.08 0.52
C ARG A 317 14.95 10.94 -0.01
N GLY A 318 13.70 10.85 0.44
CA GLY A 318 12.73 9.83 0.02
C GLY A 318 13.07 8.41 0.46
N LEU A 319 13.89 8.23 1.49
CA LEU A 319 14.41 6.91 1.89
C LEU A 319 13.41 6.10 2.72
N ASN A 320 12.36 6.75 3.25
CA ASN A 320 11.27 6.13 4.00
C ASN A 320 10.00 5.90 3.15
N MET A 321 10.14 5.84 1.83
CA MET A 321 9.03 5.87 0.88
C MET A 321 9.06 4.68 -0.08
N VAL A 322 7.89 4.14 -0.36
CA VAL A 322 7.62 3.23 -1.48
C VAL A 322 6.52 3.86 -2.33
N LEU A 323 6.64 3.79 -3.65
CA LEU A 323 5.53 4.06 -4.55
C LEU A 323 4.92 2.72 -4.96
N LEU A 324 3.63 2.52 -4.66
CA LEU A 324 2.86 1.43 -5.24
C LEU A 324 2.07 1.98 -6.42
N ILE A 325 2.41 1.52 -7.62
CA ILE A 325 1.81 2.00 -8.87
C ILE A 325 0.93 0.88 -9.42
N GLN A 326 -0.35 1.15 -9.65
CA GLN A 326 -1.27 0.22 -10.30
C GLN A 326 -1.52 0.66 -11.74
N VAL A 327 -1.32 -0.27 -12.67
CA VAL A 327 -1.56 -0.13 -14.11
C VAL A 327 -2.75 -1.02 -14.47
N PRO A 328 -3.95 -0.45 -14.69
CA PRO A 328 -5.13 -1.23 -15.05
C PRO A 328 -4.95 -1.98 -16.38
N LEU A 329 -5.39 -3.24 -16.40
CA LEU A 329 -5.26 -4.19 -17.50
C LEU A 329 -6.63 -4.70 -17.96
N LYS A 330 -6.74 -4.95 -19.27
CA LYS A 330 -7.98 -5.47 -19.88
C LYS A 330 -8.19 -6.93 -19.51
N GLN A 331 -9.40 -7.23 -19.05
CA GLN A 331 -9.85 -8.59 -18.78
C GLN A 331 -10.59 -9.19 -19.97
N LYS A 332 -10.50 -10.52 -20.12
CA LYS A 332 -11.24 -11.29 -21.15
C LYS A 332 -12.75 -11.25 -20.91
N ARG A 333 -13.19 -10.96 -19.68
CA ARG A 333 -14.59 -10.83 -19.28
C ARG A 333 -14.79 -9.66 -18.30
N PRO A 334 -15.05 -8.43 -18.79
CA PRO A 334 -15.54 -7.35 -17.93
C PRO A 334 -16.95 -7.66 -17.39
N MET A 335 -17.40 -6.90 -16.39
CA MET A 335 -18.74 -7.04 -15.78
C MET A 335 -19.73 -6.06 -16.44
N LEU A 336 -21.01 -6.45 -16.57
CA LEU A 336 -22.08 -5.68 -17.22
C LEU A 336 -23.38 -5.69 -16.35
N GLU A 337 -24.25 -4.69 -16.55
CA GLU A 337 -25.21 -4.14 -15.57
C GLU A 337 -26.67 -4.67 -15.68
N MET A 338 -27.44 -4.80 -14.56
CA MET A 338 -28.94 -4.97 -14.51
C MET A 338 -29.63 -5.05 -13.09
N GLU A 339 -29.96 -3.94 -12.35
CA GLU A 339 -31.01 -3.75 -11.25
C GLU A 339 -31.11 -4.69 -9.98
N ALA A 340 -31.53 -4.40 -8.72
CA ALA A 340 -32.13 -3.34 -7.84
C ALA A 340 -31.96 -3.80 -6.35
N ALA A 341 -31.95 -3.04 -5.21
CA ALA A 341 -31.88 -1.61 -4.83
C ALA A 341 -31.53 -1.46 -3.29
N ASP A 342 -31.58 -0.24 -2.70
CA ASP A 342 -30.91 0.23 -1.45
C ASP A 342 -31.48 -0.11 -0.03
N ALA A 343 -30.63 0.10 1.02
CA ALA A 343 -30.99 0.34 2.45
C ALA A 343 -29.86 1.04 3.29
N ALA A 344 -30.16 1.59 4.50
CA ALA A 344 -29.32 2.56 5.26
C ALA A 344 -29.12 2.30 6.80
N PRO A 345 -28.25 3.05 7.56
CA PRO A 345 -27.65 2.60 8.85
C PRO A 345 -27.72 3.53 10.11
N VAL A 346 -27.18 3.07 11.26
CA VAL A 346 -27.10 3.76 12.58
C VAL A 346 -25.83 3.34 13.41
N PRO A 347 -25.19 4.20 14.26
CA PRO A 347 -23.87 3.95 14.89
C PRO A 347 -23.84 3.72 16.44
N SER A 348 -22.65 3.45 17.03
CA SER A 348 -22.32 3.59 18.48
C SER A 348 -20.80 3.63 18.75
N ALA A 349 -20.34 4.01 19.97
CA ALA A 349 -18.92 4.22 20.34
C ALA A 349 -18.57 3.90 21.83
N ALA A 350 -17.26 3.78 22.15
CA ALA A 350 -16.71 3.39 23.47
C ALA A 350 -15.31 4.04 23.76
N PRO A 351 -14.72 3.94 24.98
CA PRO A 351 -13.89 5.03 25.56
C PRO A 351 -12.36 4.83 25.62
N SER A 352 -11.65 5.77 26.28
CA SER A 352 -10.20 6.03 26.20
C SER A 352 -9.35 5.61 27.41
N THR A 353 -8.10 5.22 27.15
CA THR A 353 -6.99 5.05 28.13
C THR A 353 -6.05 6.26 28.16
N LYS A 354 -5.01 6.24 29.03
CA LYS A 354 -4.04 7.34 29.23
C LYS A 354 -2.80 7.21 28.33
N ALA A 355 -2.33 8.34 27.81
CA ALA A 355 -1.13 8.47 26.97
C ALA A 355 0.18 8.04 27.64
N ARG A 356 1.12 7.57 26.81
CA ARG A 356 2.57 7.59 27.06
C ARG A 356 3.26 8.54 26.06
N SER A 357 4.59 8.65 26.12
CA SER A 357 5.39 9.43 25.17
C SER A 357 5.64 8.66 23.87
N SER A 358 5.42 9.30 22.71
CA SER A 358 5.73 8.73 21.39
C SER A 358 7.23 8.53 21.18
N ASP A 359 7.58 7.60 20.30
CA ASP A 359 8.95 7.32 19.81
C ASP A 359 9.04 7.30 18.27
N VAL A 360 8.08 7.95 17.60
CA VAL A 360 7.90 7.89 16.15
C VAL A 360 9.02 8.61 15.39
N GLU A 361 9.62 7.90 14.42
CA GLU A 361 10.59 8.44 13.47
C GLU A 361 10.38 7.87 12.06
N ALA A 362 11.13 8.34 11.06
CA ALA A 362 11.12 7.74 9.72
C ALA A 362 11.72 6.31 9.72
N ALA A 363 11.07 5.38 9.02
CA ALA A 363 11.62 4.04 8.78
C ALA A 363 12.32 3.99 7.41
N VAL A 364 13.64 3.83 7.38
CA VAL A 364 14.42 3.63 6.15
C VAL A 364 14.04 2.29 5.54
N ILE A 365 13.63 2.29 4.26
CA ILE A 365 13.20 1.08 3.56
C ILE A 365 14.36 0.42 2.82
N GLY A 366 14.46 -0.90 2.90
CA GLY A 366 15.29 -1.75 2.05
C GLY A 366 14.56 -3.03 1.67
N HIS A 367 15.32 -4.05 1.26
CA HIS A 367 14.82 -5.43 1.12
C HIS A 367 15.46 -6.38 2.15
N GLY A 368 14.89 -7.57 2.29
CA GLY A 368 15.38 -8.65 3.14
C GLY A 368 16.23 -9.67 2.38
N GLU A 369 16.25 -10.90 2.89
CA GLU A 369 16.88 -12.04 2.22
C GLU A 369 16.04 -12.55 1.03
N VAL A 370 16.66 -13.37 0.18
CA VAL A 370 15.99 -14.00 -0.96
C VAL A 370 15.02 -15.11 -0.50
N GLU A 371 13.77 -15.03 -0.97
CA GLU A 371 12.67 -15.98 -0.71
C GLU A 371 12.37 -16.91 -1.91
N GLY A 372 13.25 -16.97 -2.91
CA GLY A 372 13.06 -17.70 -4.17
C GLY A 372 12.60 -16.82 -5.34
N PRO A 373 12.22 -17.40 -6.49
CA PRO A 373 12.05 -16.66 -7.74
C PRO A 373 10.91 -15.61 -7.70
N PHE A 374 11.13 -14.51 -8.41
CA PHE A 374 10.17 -13.42 -8.59
C PHE A 374 9.36 -13.61 -9.89
N THR A 375 8.04 -13.77 -9.76
CA THR A 375 7.14 -13.88 -10.92
C THR A 375 6.69 -12.50 -11.40
N GLU A 376 7.06 -12.15 -12.63
CA GLU A 376 6.74 -10.85 -13.25
C GLU A 376 5.36 -10.84 -13.93
N ILE A 377 5.30 -11.15 -15.23
CA ILE A 377 4.06 -11.09 -16.05
C ILE A 377 3.51 -12.51 -16.36
N ASP A 378 4.12 -13.55 -15.80
CA ASP A 378 3.63 -14.94 -15.80
C ASP A 378 3.26 -15.52 -17.19
N ASN A 379 4.00 -15.13 -18.23
CA ASN A 379 3.76 -15.51 -19.64
C ASN A 379 2.40 -15.05 -20.18
N LEU A 380 1.74 -14.10 -19.52
CA LEU A 380 0.43 -13.58 -19.90
C LEU A 380 0.55 -12.52 -21.01
N ALA A 381 -0.41 -12.53 -21.92
CA ALA A 381 -0.55 -11.52 -22.97
C ALA A 381 -1.35 -10.30 -22.48
N ILE A 382 -0.82 -9.59 -21.48
CA ILE A 382 -1.49 -8.44 -20.86
C ILE A 382 -1.58 -7.25 -21.83
N GLU A 383 -2.63 -6.44 -21.65
CA GLU A 383 -2.89 -5.21 -22.40
C GLU A 383 -3.43 -4.13 -21.45
N ARG A 384 -2.95 -2.89 -21.57
CA ARG A 384 -3.38 -1.72 -20.80
C ARG A 384 -4.87 -1.42 -21.04
N ASP A 385 -5.63 -1.18 -19.98
CA ASP A 385 -7.04 -0.77 -20.08
C ASP A 385 -7.20 0.76 -19.97
N PRO A 386 -7.38 1.50 -21.08
CA PRO A 386 -7.48 2.95 -21.06
C PRO A 386 -8.77 3.46 -20.38
N GLN A 387 -9.75 2.62 -20.03
CA GLN A 387 -10.93 3.09 -19.29
C GLN A 387 -10.56 3.66 -17.91
N TYR A 388 -9.44 3.24 -17.33
CA TYR A 388 -9.04 3.58 -15.97
C TYR A 388 -7.67 4.29 -15.95
N PRO A 389 -7.45 5.29 -15.08
CA PRO A 389 -6.14 5.93 -14.90
C PRO A 389 -5.08 4.98 -14.32
N ILE A 390 -3.80 5.31 -14.50
CA ILE A 390 -2.72 4.73 -13.69
C ILE A 390 -2.78 5.35 -12.29
N ARG A 391 -2.85 4.52 -11.24
CA ARG A 391 -2.86 4.97 -9.83
C ARG A 391 -1.44 4.92 -9.25
N VAL A 392 -1.03 5.95 -8.52
CA VAL A 392 0.23 6.00 -7.77
C VAL A 392 -0.08 6.29 -6.29
N THR A 393 0.12 5.29 -5.44
CA THR A 393 -0.02 5.41 -3.99
C THR A 393 1.35 5.73 -3.40
N VAL A 394 1.53 6.95 -2.87
CA VAL A 394 2.74 7.36 -2.16
C VAL A 394 2.66 6.86 -0.72
N GLN A 395 3.38 5.78 -0.43
CA GLN A 395 3.39 5.13 0.88
C GLN A 395 4.66 5.52 1.65
N PHE A 396 4.53 6.41 2.63
CA PHE A 396 5.57 6.67 3.61
C PHE A 396 5.55 5.61 4.73
N TYR A 397 6.68 5.42 5.40
CA TYR A 397 6.80 4.53 6.55
C TYR A 397 7.42 5.25 7.76
N LYS A 398 6.89 4.91 8.94
CA LYS A 398 7.31 5.38 10.25
C LYS A 398 7.70 4.20 11.13
N ALA A 399 8.74 4.33 11.92
CA ALA A 399 9.12 3.37 12.96
C ALA A 399 8.46 3.77 14.29
N THR A 400 7.97 2.79 15.05
CA THR A 400 7.61 2.94 16.47
C THR A 400 7.88 1.63 17.23
N SER A 401 8.28 1.74 18.49
CA SER A 401 8.41 0.61 19.41
C SER A 401 7.33 0.63 20.51
N ASN A 402 6.31 1.49 20.41
CA ASN A 402 5.30 1.63 21.46
C ASN A 402 3.87 1.96 20.99
N GLY A 403 3.64 2.25 19.70
CA GLY A 403 2.32 2.55 19.15
C GLY A 403 1.70 3.86 19.66
N GLU A 404 2.49 4.75 20.28
CA GLU A 404 2.03 6.02 20.84
C GLU A 404 2.37 7.16 19.86
N VAL A 405 1.49 8.16 19.80
CA VAL A 405 1.59 9.29 18.86
C VAL A 405 1.21 10.59 19.54
N SER A 406 1.99 11.64 19.30
CA SER A 406 1.74 13.00 19.76
C SER A 406 1.09 13.85 18.66
N SER A 407 0.62 15.04 19.04
CA SER A 407 0.15 16.06 18.10
C SER A 407 1.25 16.52 17.12
N ALA A 408 2.52 16.44 17.51
CA ALA A 408 3.65 16.82 16.65
C ALA A 408 3.87 15.78 15.54
N ASP A 409 3.84 14.49 15.88
CA ASP A 409 3.98 13.40 14.91
C ASP A 409 2.83 13.41 13.89
N MET A 410 1.61 13.66 14.38
CA MET A 410 0.42 13.77 13.55
C MET A 410 0.45 15.00 12.63
N LYS A 411 0.92 16.16 13.12
CA LYS A 411 1.15 17.33 12.26
C LYS A 411 2.23 17.05 11.21
N HIS A 412 3.33 16.41 11.60
CA HIS A 412 4.44 16.09 10.69
C HIS A 412 4.03 15.09 9.60
N ILE A 413 3.23 14.08 9.95
CA ILE A 413 2.63 13.15 9.00
C ILE A 413 1.65 13.88 8.06
N HIS A 414 0.79 14.76 8.59
CA HIS A 414 -0.09 15.59 7.77
C HIS A 414 0.70 16.48 6.80
N ASP A 415 1.74 17.17 7.28
CA ASP A 415 2.63 18.00 6.45
C ASP A 415 3.36 17.18 5.37
N GLN A 416 3.76 15.94 5.67
CA GLN A 416 4.40 15.03 4.70
C GLN A 416 3.41 14.51 3.65
N ILE A 417 2.18 14.19 4.05
CA ILE A 417 1.09 13.79 3.14
C ILE A 417 0.67 14.97 2.25
N ALA A 418 0.49 16.17 2.82
CA ALA A 418 0.06 17.38 2.12
C ALA A 418 0.99 17.73 0.95
N ARG A 419 2.31 17.66 1.15
CA ARG A 419 3.35 17.94 0.14
C ARG A 419 3.23 17.15 -1.16
N VAL A 420 2.57 15.99 -1.15
CA VAL A 420 2.32 15.22 -2.38
C VAL A 420 1.27 15.88 -3.27
N TYR A 421 0.39 16.71 -2.69
CA TYR A 421 -0.67 17.43 -3.40
C TYR A 421 -0.28 18.87 -3.79
N ASP A 422 0.83 19.42 -3.24
CA ASP A 422 1.23 20.82 -3.48
C ASP A 422 1.63 21.10 -4.94
N ASP A 423 2.37 20.18 -5.58
CA ASP A 423 2.85 20.26 -6.98
C ASP A 423 1.88 19.58 -8.00
N ALA A 424 0.63 19.34 -7.60
CA ALA A 424 -0.37 18.65 -8.41
C ALA A 424 -1.16 19.62 -9.30
N ASP A 425 -1.40 19.21 -10.55
CA ASP A 425 -2.10 20.06 -11.52
C ASP A 425 -3.63 20.10 -11.25
N TYR A 426 -4.14 19.11 -10.49
CA TYR A 426 -5.49 19.08 -9.89
C TYR A 426 -5.45 18.38 -8.52
N VAL A 427 -6.32 18.79 -7.58
CA VAL A 427 -6.51 18.14 -6.26
C VAL A 427 -8.00 18.08 -5.92
N GLY A 428 -8.52 16.90 -5.60
CA GLY A 428 -9.94 16.69 -5.29
C GLY A 428 -10.33 15.21 -5.17
N SER A 429 -11.61 14.91 -5.06
CA SER A 429 -12.16 13.56 -5.03
C SER A 429 -12.76 13.17 -6.39
N LEU A 430 -12.39 12.00 -6.93
CA LEU A 430 -13.14 11.42 -8.05
C LEU A 430 -14.42 10.69 -7.63
N VAL A 431 -14.71 10.61 -6.32
CA VAL A 431 -15.84 9.84 -5.77
C VAL A 431 -16.99 10.73 -5.29
N VAL A 432 -16.70 11.78 -4.51
CA VAL A 432 -17.75 12.63 -3.89
C VAL A 432 -18.00 13.97 -4.61
N GLU A 433 -17.11 14.34 -5.54
CA GLU A 433 -17.38 15.43 -6.50
C GLU A 433 -18.10 14.87 -7.75
N GLY A 434 -18.80 15.73 -8.49
CA GLY A 434 -19.46 15.36 -9.75
C GLY A 434 -18.46 14.98 -10.85
N GLU A 435 -18.89 15.01 -12.11
CA GLU A 435 -17.93 14.91 -13.23
C GLU A 435 -16.98 16.11 -13.18
N THR A 436 -15.69 15.84 -13.00
CA THR A 436 -14.64 16.82 -12.74
C THR A 436 -13.93 17.27 -14.02
N GLY A 437 -13.95 16.42 -15.06
CA GLY A 437 -13.19 16.64 -16.30
C GLY A 437 -11.67 16.44 -16.13
N ARG A 438 -11.22 15.91 -14.99
CA ARG A 438 -9.82 15.61 -14.70
C ARG A 438 -9.25 14.59 -15.69
N PRO A 439 -7.97 14.70 -16.10
CA PRO A 439 -7.33 13.75 -17.03
C PRO A 439 -7.30 12.31 -16.50
N THR A 440 -7.44 12.13 -15.19
CA THR A 440 -7.46 10.85 -14.48
C THR A 440 -8.86 10.31 -14.22
N GLU A 441 -9.93 11.04 -14.55
CA GLU A 441 -11.29 10.53 -14.37
C GLU A 441 -11.56 9.34 -15.30
N HIS A 442 -12.11 8.24 -14.76
CA HIS A 442 -12.30 7.01 -15.53
C HIS A 442 -13.45 7.13 -16.54
N ASP A 443 -13.39 6.38 -17.63
CA ASP A 443 -14.45 6.34 -18.65
C ASP A 443 -15.64 5.46 -18.21
N GLY A 444 -16.74 5.49 -18.95
CA GLY A 444 -17.90 4.62 -18.71
C GLY A 444 -18.82 5.05 -17.55
N PRO A 445 -19.74 4.18 -17.10
CA PRO A 445 -20.77 4.50 -16.09
C PRO A 445 -20.19 5.06 -14.78
N LYS A 446 -20.92 6.01 -14.18
CA LYS A 446 -20.52 6.73 -12.96
C LYS A 446 -21.38 6.42 -11.74
N GLN A 447 -22.41 5.59 -11.89
CA GLN A 447 -23.39 5.25 -10.86
C GLN A 447 -23.31 3.75 -10.55
N GLU A 448 -23.56 3.34 -9.31
CA GLU A 448 -23.56 1.93 -8.94
C GLU A 448 -24.73 1.20 -9.61
N PRO A 449 -24.49 0.19 -10.48
CA PRO A 449 -25.55 -0.59 -11.08
C PRO A 449 -26.17 -1.45 -9.97
N PRO A 450 -27.48 -1.36 -9.69
CA PRO A 450 -28.01 -1.90 -8.43
C PRO A 450 -27.94 -3.43 -8.24
N ASN A 451 -27.55 -4.20 -9.27
CA ASN A 451 -27.24 -5.62 -9.15
C ASN A 451 -25.76 -5.93 -8.84
N TRP A 452 -24.93 -4.90 -8.59
CA TRP A 452 -23.47 -5.04 -8.45
C TRP A 452 -23.07 -6.20 -7.55
N TRP A 453 -23.66 -6.31 -6.36
CA TRP A 453 -23.40 -7.37 -5.41
C TRP A 453 -23.84 -8.77 -5.88
N GLN A 454 -24.90 -8.86 -6.70
CA GLN A 454 -25.36 -10.13 -7.25
C GLN A 454 -24.35 -10.69 -8.26
N GLU A 455 -23.92 -9.86 -9.22
CA GLU A 455 -22.93 -10.25 -10.23
C GLU A 455 -21.53 -10.41 -9.64
N PHE A 456 -21.15 -9.57 -8.66
CA PHE A 456 -19.91 -9.74 -7.90
C PHE A 456 -19.83 -11.12 -7.25
N TRP A 457 -20.83 -11.52 -6.44
CA TRP A 457 -20.77 -12.81 -5.73
C TRP A 457 -20.87 -14.01 -6.68
N LYS A 458 -21.66 -13.90 -7.75
CA LYS A 458 -21.75 -14.89 -8.83
C LYS A 458 -20.40 -15.07 -9.54
N ARG A 459 -19.70 -13.99 -9.87
CA ARG A 459 -18.36 -14.00 -10.46
C ARG A 459 -17.29 -14.49 -9.49
N HIS A 460 -17.29 -14.01 -8.24
CA HIS A 460 -16.34 -14.45 -7.21
C HIS A 460 -16.41 -15.96 -7.01
N ARG A 461 -17.61 -16.51 -6.85
CA ARG A 461 -17.84 -17.96 -6.76
C ARG A 461 -17.43 -18.70 -8.03
N SER A 462 -17.66 -18.13 -9.21
CA SER A 462 -17.22 -18.73 -10.49
C SER A 462 -15.69 -18.72 -10.68
N ASN A 463 -14.97 -17.80 -10.04
CA ASN A 463 -13.52 -17.62 -10.19
C ASN A 463 -12.72 -18.35 -9.10
N THR A 464 -13.24 -18.42 -7.86
CA THR A 464 -12.53 -18.95 -6.69
C THR A 464 -13.17 -20.21 -6.10
N GLY A 465 -14.39 -20.56 -6.50
CA GLY A 465 -15.23 -21.58 -5.86
C GLY A 465 -15.89 -21.13 -4.55
N GLN A 466 -15.46 -20.01 -3.96
CA GLN A 466 -15.89 -19.56 -2.62
C GLN A 466 -17.30 -18.96 -2.62
N SER A 467 -18.04 -19.23 -1.55
CA SER A 467 -19.27 -18.55 -1.19
C SER A 467 -19.02 -17.22 -0.44
N PRO A 468 -20.01 -16.32 -0.35
CA PRO A 468 -19.95 -15.18 0.56
C PRO A 468 -19.65 -15.59 2.01
N GLU A 469 -20.14 -16.74 2.43
CA GLU A 469 -19.92 -17.31 3.76
C GLU A 469 -18.45 -17.74 3.98
N ASP A 470 -17.80 -18.34 2.98
CA ASP A 470 -16.37 -18.70 3.04
C ASP A 470 -15.47 -17.45 3.11
N VAL A 471 -15.80 -16.41 2.32
CA VAL A 471 -15.11 -15.11 2.35
C VAL A 471 -15.31 -14.43 3.70
N TRP A 472 -16.53 -14.47 4.26
CA TRP A 472 -16.79 -13.95 5.59
C TRP A 472 -16.01 -14.70 6.67
N GLU A 473 -15.83 -16.02 6.57
CA GLU A 473 -14.99 -16.75 7.53
C GLU A 473 -13.51 -16.38 7.39
N LEU A 474 -12.98 -16.29 6.17
CA LEU A 474 -11.60 -15.87 5.92
C LEU A 474 -11.33 -14.46 6.49
N PHE A 475 -12.23 -13.50 6.20
CA PHE A 475 -12.13 -12.14 6.73
C PHE A 475 -12.32 -12.12 8.25
N SER A 476 -13.27 -12.89 8.79
CA SER A 476 -13.47 -13.04 10.24
C SER A 476 -12.24 -13.60 10.95
N ARG A 477 -11.48 -14.51 10.34
CA ARG A 477 -10.22 -15.02 10.93
C ARG A 477 -9.16 -13.93 11.02
N LEU A 478 -9.00 -13.11 9.97
CA LEU A 478 -8.12 -11.93 9.96
C LEU A 478 -8.57 -10.88 11.00
N LEU A 479 -9.88 -10.62 11.11
CA LEU A 479 -10.43 -9.73 12.13
C LEU A 479 -10.22 -10.27 13.56
N VAL A 480 -10.54 -11.54 13.81
CA VAL A 480 -10.52 -12.14 15.16
C VAL A 480 -9.10 -12.20 15.72
N GLN A 481 -8.07 -12.38 14.88
CA GLN A 481 -6.67 -12.25 15.30
C GLN A 481 -6.36 -10.87 15.91
N MET A 482 -7.04 -9.79 15.49
CA MET A 482 -6.92 -8.46 16.11
C MET A 482 -7.68 -8.31 17.44
N TRP A 483 -8.70 -9.16 17.71
CA TRP A 483 -9.56 -9.06 18.90
C TRP A 483 -9.19 -10.04 20.03
N THR A 484 -8.53 -11.17 19.74
CA THR A 484 -8.16 -12.15 20.76
C THR A 484 -7.06 -11.68 21.71
N VAL A 485 -6.22 -10.72 21.30
CA VAL A 485 -5.20 -10.10 22.15
C VAL A 485 -5.84 -9.39 23.36
N SER A 486 -7.02 -8.78 23.19
CA SER A 486 -7.71 -8.00 24.23
C SER A 486 -8.46 -8.83 25.28
N ARG A 487 -8.17 -10.13 25.44
CA ARG A 487 -8.86 -11.04 26.38
C ARG A 487 -7.96 -11.89 27.28
N THR A 488 -6.66 -11.64 27.31
CA THR A 488 -5.68 -12.41 28.12
C THR A 488 -4.81 -11.56 29.05
N SER A 489 -5.28 -10.34 29.37
CA SER A 489 -4.70 -9.40 30.34
C SER A 489 -5.73 -8.96 31.38
#